data_AF-A0A023AZH9-F1
#
_entry.id   AF-A0A023AZH9-F1
#
_cell.length_a   1.000
_cell.length_b   1.000
_cell.length_c   1.000
_cell.angle_alpha   90.00
_cell.angle_beta   90.00
_cell.angle_gamma   90.00
#
_symmetry.space_group_name_H-M   'P 1'
#
loop_
_entity.id
_entity.type
_entity.pdbx_description
1 polymer ?
#
loop_
_entity_poly.entity_id
_entity_poly.type
_entity_poly.pdbx_seq_one_letter_code
_entity_poly.pdbx_strand_id
1 'polypeptide(L)'
;MSANLLEELNSQLSSARALEQQIFMARRKLNENLLATKRAEAALEEITSGEPPKRTFSQAGQAFVAVPTETMAQNLRDEIAALKNSQTVLKETDAKFVERLRNKKNELKQLEDKIKATPVKAN
;
A
#
# COMPACT_ATOMS: atom_id res chain seq x y z
N MET A 1 -36.88 17.63 -4.73
CA MET A 1 -36.11 17.12 -3.57
C MET A 1 -35.48 15.76 -3.86
N SER A 2 -36.20 14.77 -4.41
CA SER A 2 -35.63 13.44 -4.72
C SER A 2 -34.43 13.46 -5.70
N ALA A 3 -34.44 14.33 -6.73
CA ALA A 3 -33.33 14.42 -7.69
C ALA A 3 -31.97 14.81 -7.06
N ASN A 4 -31.95 15.78 -6.13
CA ASN A 4 -30.72 16.20 -5.45
C ASN A 4 -30.15 15.08 -4.56
N LEU A 5 -31.02 14.28 -3.93
CA LEU A 5 -30.59 13.14 -3.10
C LEU A 5 -29.98 12.01 -3.94
N LEU A 6 -30.50 11.78 -5.15
CA LEU A 6 -29.95 10.79 -6.09
C LEU A 6 -28.59 11.22 -6.65
N GLU A 7 -28.42 12.51 -6.95
CA GLU A 7 -27.14 13.07 -7.37
C GLU A 7 -26.09 12.98 -6.25
N GLU A 8 -26.49 13.29 -5.02
CA GLU A 8 -25.62 13.15 -3.85
C GLU A 8 -25.24 11.69 -3.57
N LEU A 9 -26.19 10.75 -3.69
CA LEU A 9 -25.91 9.31 -3.58
C LEU A 9 -24.89 8.87 -4.63
N ASN A 10 -25.04 9.29 -5.88
CA ASN A 10 -24.12 8.95 -6.96
C ASN A 10 -22.71 9.52 -6.73
N SER A 11 -22.62 10.75 -6.24
CA SER A 11 -21.35 11.40 -5.85
C SER A 11 -20.66 10.62 -4.71
N GLN A 12 -21.40 10.26 -3.66
CA GLN A 12 -20.88 9.49 -2.53
C GLN A 12 -20.45 8.07 -2.95
N LEU A 13 -21.19 7.42 -3.85
CA LEU A 13 -20.81 6.12 -4.42
C LEU A 13 -19.50 6.20 -5.20
N SER A 14 -19.31 7.25 -6.00
CA SER A 14 -18.05 7.49 -6.72
C SER A 14 -16.88 7.67 -5.75
N SER A 15 -17.07 8.46 -4.70
CA SER A 15 -16.06 8.68 -3.65
C SER A 15 -15.71 7.38 -2.91
N ALA A 16 -16.70 6.56 -2.57
CA ALA A 16 -16.48 5.24 -1.94
C ALA A 16 -15.65 4.30 -2.84
N ARG A 17 -15.95 4.26 -4.14
CA ARG A 17 -15.16 3.48 -5.12
C ARG A 17 -13.72 3.98 -5.23
N ALA A 18 -13.51 5.30 -5.20
CA ALA A 18 -12.17 5.87 -5.19
C ALA A 18 -11.37 5.46 -3.94
N LEU A 19 -12.00 5.42 -2.77
CA LEU A 19 -11.37 4.91 -1.54
C LEU A 19 -11.04 3.42 -1.63
N GLU A 20 -11.92 2.59 -2.22
CA GLU A 20 -11.65 1.18 -2.45
C GLU A 20 -10.42 0.98 -3.37
N GLN A 21 -10.29 1.80 -4.42
CA GLN A 21 -9.10 1.79 -5.28
C GLN A 21 -7.83 2.22 -4.52
N GLN A 22 -7.92 3.25 -3.68
CA GLN A 22 -6.77 3.70 -2.87
C GLN A 22 -6.30 2.62 -1.89
N ILE A 23 -7.24 1.92 -1.23
CA ILE A 23 -6.96 0.77 -0.37
C ILE A 23 -6.27 -0.34 -1.16
N PHE A 24 -6.82 -0.71 -2.32
CA PHE A 24 -6.23 -1.72 -3.18
C PHE A 24 -4.78 -1.37 -3.56
N MET A 25 -4.53 -0.13 -3.97
CA MET A 25 -3.19 0.32 -4.35
C MET A 25 -2.23 0.38 -3.15
N ALA A 26 -2.69 0.82 -1.98
CA ALA A 26 -1.88 0.82 -0.76
C ALA A 26 -1.45 -0.60 -0.37
N ARG A 27 -2.37 -1.56 -0.40
CA ARG A 27 -2.09 -2.97 -0.12
C ARG A 27 -1.16 -3.61 -1.13
N ARG A 28 -1.34 -3.30 -2.42
CA ARG A 28 -0.43 -3.74 -3.47
C ARG A 28 0.99 -3.25 -3.19
N LYS A 29 1.18 -1.96 -2.92
CA LYS A 29 2.49 -1.39 -2.56
C LYS A 29 3.08 -2.03 -1.31
N LEU A 30 2.26 -2.29 -0.29
CA LEU A 30 2.70 -2.98 0.91
C LEU A 30 3.21 -4.40 0.61
N ASN A 31 2.51 -5.16 -0.24
CA ASN A 31 2.95 -6.48 -0.65
C ASN A 31 4.25 -6.45 -1.47
N GLU A 32 4.40 -5.50 -2.38
CA GLU A 32 5.63 -5.30 -3.16
C GLU A 32 6.81 -4.97 -2.22
N ASN A 33 6.60 -4.11 -1.21
CA ASN A 33 7.62 -3.78 -0.21
C ASN A 33 7.99 -4.99 0.68
N LEU A 34 6.99 -5.77 1.12
CA LEU A 34 7.24 -7.01 1.87
C LEU A 34 8.07 -8.01 1.06
N LEU A 35 7.80 -8.14 -0.24
CA LEU A 35 8.58 -9.00 -1.13
C LEU A 35 10.03 -8.48 -1.29
N ALA A 36 10.21 -7.17 -1.44
CA ALA A 36 11.54 -6.56 -1.49
C ALA A 36 12.33 -6.82 -0.19
N THR A 37 11.67 -6.70 0.97
CA THR A 37 12.29 -6.97 2.27
C THR A 37 12.76 -8.42 2.38
N LYS A 38 11.91 -9.38 1.99
CA LYS A 38 12.29 -10.80 1.99
C LYS A 38 13.47 -11.11 1.08
N ARG A 39 13.55 -10.45 -0.08
CA ARG A 39 14.69 -10.60 -1.00
C ARG A 39 15.97 -10.04 -0.41
N ALA A 40 15.91 -8.86 0.22
CA ALA A 40 17.05 -8.26 0.88
C ALA A 40 17.52 -9.10 2.09
N GLU A 41 16.59 -9.62 2.88
CA GLU A 41 16.89 -10.54 4.00
C GLU A 41 17.56 -11.83 3.51
N ALA A 42 17.07 -12.45 2.43
CA ALA A 42 17.69 -13.63 1.83
C ALA A 42 19.11 -13.35 1.29
N ALA A 43 19.30 -12.19 0.64
CA ALA A 43 20.63 -11.78 0.16
C ALA A 43 21.61 -11.53 1.33
N LEU A 44 21.12 -10.98 2.44
CA LEU A 44 21.92 -10.78 3.64
C LEU A 44 22.33 -12.13 4.26
N GLU A 45 21.41 -13.10 4.30
CA GLU A 45 21.67 -14.45 4.79
C GLU A 45 22.74 -15.15 3.94
N GLU A 46 22.63 -15.09 2.60
CA GLU A 46 23.64 -15.64 1.68
C GLU A 46 25.05 -15.08 1.97
N ILE A 47 25.14 -13.76 2.14
CA ILE A 47 26.40 -13.04 2.40
C ILE A 47 26.98 -13.35 3.79
N THR A 48 26.14 -13.64 4.78
CA THR A 48 26.54 -13.87 6.18
C THR A 48 26.70 -15.35 6.56
N SER A 49 26.28 -16.27 5.69
CA SER A 49 26.34 -17.72 5.89
C SER A 49 27.76 -18.32 5.90
N GLY A 50 28.80 -17.55 5.51
CA GLY A 50 30.19 -18.01 5.50
C GLY A 50 30.59 -18.88 4.30
N GLU A 51 29.68 -19.13 3.34
CA GLU A 51 30.08 -19.58 2.01
C GLU A 51 30.90 -18.47 1.33
N PRO A 52 32.04 -18.79 0.68
CA PRO A 52 32.83 -17.78 -0.02
C PRO A 52 31.90 -17.07 -1.01
N PRO A 53 31.77 -15.73 -0.94
CA PRO A 53 30.84 -15.01 -1.81
C PRO A 53 31.18 -15.36 -3.24
N LYS A 54 30.19 -15.83 -4.01
CA LYS A 54 30.30 -15.98 -5.46
C LYS A 54 30.54 -14.59 -6.05
N ARG A 55 31.79 -14.11 -6.02
CA ARG A 55 32.27 -12.80 -6.51
C ARG A 55 31.12 -11.79 -6.68
N THR A 56 30.72 -11.15 -5.60
CA THR A 56 29.56 -10.25 -5.63
C THR A 56 29.97 -8.95 -6.31
N PHE A 57 29.42 -8.78 -7.49
CA PHE A 57 29.81 -7.78 -8.45
C PHE A 57 28.72 -6.70 -8.53
N SER A 58 29.05 -5.45 -8.20
CA SER A 58 28.17 -4.30 -8.44
C SER A 58 28.29 -3.84 -9.89
N GLN A 59 27.17 -3.66 -10.59
CA GLN A 59 27.17 -3.13 -11.96
C GLN A 59 27.18 -1.60 -11.92
N ALA A 60 28.35 -1.02 -11.74
CA ALA A 60 28.58 0.40 -11.97
C ALA A 60 29.25 0.57 -13.34
N GLY A 61 28.47 0.94 -14.37
CA GLY A 61 28.99 1.59 -15.58
C GLY A 61 30.13 0.90 -16.35
N GLN A 62 30.17 -0.44 -16.40
CA GLN A 62 31.19 -1.28 -17.07
C GLN A 62 32.39 -1.74 -16.23
N ALA A 63 32.43 -1.48 -14.91
CA ALA A 63 33.44 -2.05 -14.02
C ALA A 63 32.80 -2.92 -12.93
N PHE A 64 33.33 -4.12 -12.78
CA PHE A 64 32.99 -5.04 -11.70
C PHE A 64 33.83 -4.70 -10.46
N VAL A 65 33.26 -3.91 -9.55
CA VAL A 65 33.94 -3.54 -8.29
C VAL A 65 33.64 -4.57 -7.22
N ALA A 66 34.69 -5.17 -6.65
CA ALA A 66 34.57 -5.99 -5.46
C ALA A 66 34.21 -5.09 -4.27
N VAL A 67 32.96 -5.14 -3.82
CA VAL A 67 32.54 -4.49 -2.58
C VAL A 67 32.87 -5.42 -1.42
N PRO A 68 33.50 -4.95 -0.33
CA PRO A 68 33.70 -5.78 0.85
C PRO A 68 32.37 -6.37 1.33
N THR A 69 32.35 -7.68 1.59
CA THR A 69 31.18 -8.45 2.03
C THR A 69 30.49 -7.80 3.23
N GLU A 70 31.26 -7.25 4.15
CA GLU A 70 30.77 -6.52 5.32
C GLU A 70 30.05 -5.20 4.96
N THR A 71 30.59 -4.43 4.01
CA THR A 71 29.95 -3.20 3.50
C THR A 71 28.63 -3.53 2.80
N MET A 72 28.58 -4.60 2.02
CA MET A 72 27.34 -5.04 1.35
C MET A 72 26.30 -5.55 2.35
N ALA A 73 26.73 -6.30 3.37
CA ALA A 73 25.86 -6.72 4.46
C ALA A 73 25.27 -5.53 5.22
N GLN A 74 26.08 -4.49 5.50
CA GLN A 74 25.59 -3.29 6.16
C GLN A 74 24.59 -2.52 5.30
N ASN A 75 24.88 -2.34 4.01
CA ASN A 75 23.95 -1.69 3.07
C ASN A 75 22.60 -2.42 3.02
N LEU A 76 22.60 -3.76 2.99
CA LEU A 76 21.37 -4.56 3.02
C LEU A 76 20.61 -4.39 4.34
N ARG A 77 21.29 -4.32 5.49
CA ARG A 77 20.64 -4.05 6.78
C ARG A 77 19.96 -2.67 6.79
N ASP A 78 20.63 -1.66 6.27
CA ASP A 78 20.10 -0.30 6.19
C ASP A 78 18.88 -0.24 5.24
N GLU A 79 18.96 -0.94 4.10
CA GLU A 79 17.84 -1.09 3.16
C GLU A 79 16.64 -1.80 3.79
N ILE A 80 16.87 -2.93 4.49
CA ILE A 80 15.83 -3.66 5.22
C ILE A 80 15.17 -2.75 6.26
N ALA A 81 15.94 -1.96 7.00
CA ALA A 81 15.42 -1.01 7.97
C ALA A 81 14.53 0.06 7.31
N ALA A 82 14.98 0.63 6.19
CA ALA A 82 14.21 1.60 5.41
C ALA A 82 12.90 1.00 4.87
N LEU A 83 12.95 -0.23 4.35
CA LEU A 83 11.77 -0.96 3.87
C LEU A 83 10.77 -1.20 5.01
N LYS A 84 11.23 -1.67 6.17
CA LYS A 84 10.38 -1.88 7.36
C LYS A 84 9.72 -0.58 7.83
N ASN A 85 10.45 0.53 7.84
CA ASN A 85 9.87 1.85 8.15
C ASN A 85 8.78 2.24 7.13
N SER A 86 9.01 2.03 5.84
CA SER A 86 8.02 2.27 4.79
C SER A 86 6.77 1.39 4.95
N GLN A 87 6.91 0.13 5.39
CA GLN A 87 5.76 -0.73 5.69
C GLN A 87 4.88 -0.18 6.80
N THR A 88 5.46 0.37 7.86
CA THR A 88 4.71 1.01 8.94
C THR A 88 3.84 2.14 8.40
N VAL A 89 4.42 3.03 7.60
CA VAL A 89 3.69 4.15 6.97
C VAL A 89 2.57 3.66 6.05
N LEU A 90 2.83 2.60 5.25
CA LEU A 90 1.83 2.02 4.36
C LEU A 90 0.67 1.37 5.11
N LYS A 91 0.95 0.68 6.24
CA LYS A 91 -0.10 0.09 7.10
C LYS A 91 -0.97 1.16 7.74
N GLU A 92 -0.38 2.23 8.26
CA GLU A 92 -1.12 3.37 8.81
C GLU A 92 -1.98 4.05 7.74
N THR A 93 -1.45 4.17 6.53
CA THR A 93 -2.17 4.76 5.39
C THR A 93 -3.36 3.90 4.97
N ASP A 94 -3.20 2.56 4.87
CA ASP A 94 -4.30 1.63 4.60
C ASP A 94 -5.40 1.74 5.67
N ALA A 95 -5.01 1.75 6.96
CA ALA A 95 -5.95 1.86 8.07
C ALA A 95 -6.80 3.16 7.98
N LYS A 96 -6.17 4.30 7.66
CA LYS A 96 -6.88 5.57 7.46
C LYS A 96 -7.86 5.51 6.29
N PHE A 97 -7.51 4.87 5.18
CA PHE A 97 -8.43 4.71 4.05
C PHE A 97 -9.60 3.79 4.38
N VAL A 98 -9.34 2.68 5.09
CA VAL A 98 -10.38 1.75 5.54
C VAL A 98 -11.37 2.44 6.48
N GLU A 99 -10.89 3.26 7.41
CA GLU A 99 -11.74 4.05 8.32
C GLU A 99 -12.62 5.03 7.52
N ARG A 100 -12.03 5.78 6.59
CA ARG A 100 -12.78 6.69 5.71
C ARG A 100 -13.84 5.97 4.90
N LEU A 101 -13.51 4.80 4.35
CA LEU A 101 -14.47 3.99 3.59
C LEU A 101 -15.62 3.51 4.48
N ARG A 102 -15.34 3.09 5.72
CA ARG A 102 -16.38 2.72 6.69
C ARG A 102 -17.33 3.89 6.96
N ASN A 103 -16.78 5.08 7.20
CA ASN A 103 -17.59 6.29 7.41
C ASN A 103 -18.44 6.60 6.18
N LYS A 104 -17.88 6.51 4.97
CA LYS A 104 -18.67 6.69 3.73
C LYS A 104 -19.75 5.65 3.52
N LYS A 105 -19.51 4.38 3.87
CA LYS A 105 -20.56 3.36 3.83
C LYS A 105 -21.71 3.66 4.79
N ASN A 106 -21.42 4.22 5.96
CA ASN A 106 -22.45 4.65 6.90
C ASN A 106 -23.26 5.84 6.35
N GLU A 107 -22.60 6.85 5.78
CA GLU A 107 -23.26 7.99 5.14
C GLU A 107 -24.13 7.56 3.95
N LEU A 108 -23.64 6.65 3.11
CA LEU A 108 -24.39 6.07 2.00
C LEU A 108 -25.68 5.39 2.48
N LYS A 109 -25.58 4.58 3.53
CA LYS A 109 -26.76 3.92 4.12
C LYS A 109 -27.79 4.94 4.60
N GLN A 110 -27.36 6.02 5.26
CA GLN A 110 -28.27 7.08 5.68
C GLN A 110 -28.94 7.80 4.50
N LEU A 111 -28.21 8.03 3.40
CA LEU A 111 -28.78 8.61 2.18
C LEU A 111 -29.79 7.66 1.52
N GLU A 112 -29.48 6.38 1.42
CA GLU A 112 -30.39 5.36 0.91
C GLU A 112 -31.69 5.30 1.73
N ASP A 113 -31.59 5.32 3.06
CA ASP A 113 -32.74 5.31 3.96
C ASP A 113 -33.60 6.58 3.79
N LYS A 114 -32.97 7.76 3.64
CA LYS A 114 -33.68 9.02 3.34
C LYS A 114 -34.40 9.00 2.00
N ILE A 115 -33.77 8.43 0.97
CA ILE A 115 -34.38 8.29 -0.36
C ILE A 115 -35.61 7.39 -0.27
N LYS A 116 -35.51 6.24 0.41
CA LYS A 116 -36.64 5.31 0.62
C LYS A 116 -37.78 5.93 1.42
N ALA A 117 -37.45 6.76 2.41
CA ALA A 117 -38.44 7.47 3.23
C ALA A 117 -39.10 8.66 2.50
N THR A 118 -38.55 9.10 1.36
CA THR A 118 -39.14 10.17 0.56
C THR A 118 -40.25 9.58 -0.34
N PRO A 119 -41.52 9.97 -0.17
CA PRO A 119 -42.58 9.47 -1.03
C PRO A 119 -42.30 9.90 -2.47
N VAL A 120 -42.21 8.92 -3.38
CA VAL A 120 -42.19 9.17 -4.81
C VAL A 120 -43.58 9.72 -5.16
N LYS A 121 -43.70 11.03 -5.33
CA LYS A 121 -44.91 11.61 -5.92
C LYS A 121 -45.00 11.06 -7.34
N ALA A 122 -45.88 10.08 -7.55
CA ALA A 122 -46.35 9.71 -8.87
C ALA A 122 -47.17 10.89 -9.39
N ASN A 123 -46.61 11.62 -10.36
CA ASN A 123 -47.39 12.48 -11.26
C ASN A 123 -47.70 11.67 -12.51
#